data_AF-A0A081AX92-F1
#
_entry.id   AF-A0A081AX92-F1
#
_cell.length_a   1.000
_cell.length_b   1.000
_cell.length_c   1.000
_cell.angle_alpha   90.00
_cell.angle_beta   90.00
_cell.angle_gamma   90.00
#
_symmetry.space_group_name_H-M   'P 1'
#
loop_
_entity.id
_entity.type
_entity.pdbx_description
1 polymer ?
#
loop_
_entity_poly.entity_id
_entity_poly.type
_entity_poly.pdbx_seq_one_letter_code
_entity_poly.pdbx_strand_id
1 'polypeptide(L)'
;MTNGGTVRPGRWGLPLELLAFHFLMCRGSALTNQEFWWVIGLHDGGVSLREISRRTGRSRTAARSAIKAERGPQSGDSREKPRAGRQPALTDREVRQIVRATSTGKFFAAELKTQFGVKASV
;
A
#
# COMPACT_ATOMS: atom_id res chain seq x y z
N MET A 1 -42.29 -14.62 -33.33
CA MET A 1 -42.22 -13.47 -32.41
C MET A 1 -41.80 -14.03 -31.05
N THR A 2 -40.55 -13.80 -30.69
CA THR A 2 -39.82 -14.51 -29.64
C THR A 2 -39.88 -13.80 -28.28
N ASN A 3 -39.99 -14.62 -27.24
CA ASN A 3 -39.48 -14.46 -25.88
C ASN A 3 -40.14 -13.41 -24.96
N GLY A 4 -41.20 -13.85 -24.26
CA GLY A 4 -41.68 -13.22 -23.03
C GLY A 4 -40.68 -13.43 -21.89
N GLY A 5 -40.04 -12.35 -21.47
CA GLY A 5 -39.02 -12.33 -20.43
C GLY A 5 -39.56 -12.65 -19.04
N THR A 6 -38.90 -13.60 -18.37
CA THR A 6 -38.96 -13.74 -16.92
C THR A 6 -37.68 -13.16 -16.33
N VAL A 7 -37.71 -11.86 -16.05
CA VAL A 7 -36.67 -11.16 -15.30
C VAL A 7 -36.80 -11.60 -13.85
N ARG A 8 -35.90 -12.48 -13.41
CA ARG A 8 -35.74 -12.81 -11.99
C ARG A 8 -35.17 -11.56 -11.29
N PRO A 9 -35.78 -11.06 -10.20
CA PRO A 9 -35.23 -9.93 -9.47
C PRO A 9 -33.92 -10.34 -8.79
N GLY A 10 -32.85 -9.60 -9.09
CA GLY A 10 -31.59 -9.68 -8.35
C GLY A 10 -31.83 -9.29 -6.89
N ARG A 11 -31.26 -10.06 -5.95
CA ARG A 11 -31.51 -9.92 -4.51
C ARG A 11 -31.01 -8.60 -3.90
N TRP A 12 -30.23 -7.79 -4.62
CA TRP A 12 -29.78 -6.48 -4.16
C TRP A 12 -29.61 -5.57 -5.37
N GLY A 13 -30.56 -4.65 -5.57
CA GLY A 13 -30.55 -3.70 -6.68
C GLY A 13 -29.44 -2.66 -6.55
N LEU A 14 -28.23 -3.01 -6.96
CA LEU A 14 -27.13 -2.06 -7.16
C LEU A 14 -26.56 -2.21 -8.58
N PRO A 15 -26.40 -1.10 -9.33
CA PRO A 15 -26.00 -1.13 -10.73
C PRO A 15 -24.54 -1.58 -10.91
N LEU A 16 -24.35 -2.42 -11.93
CA LEU A 16 -23.09 -3.07 -12.35
C LEU A 16 -21.99 -2.11 -12.84
N GLU A 17 -22.26 -0.81 -12.92
CA GLU A 17 -21.34 0.22 -13.42
C GLU A 17 -20.14 0.47 -12.49
N LEU A 18 -20.23 0.11 -11.20
CA LEU A 18 -19.10 0.24 -10.25
C LEU A 18 -18.11 -0.94 -10.29
N LEU A 19 -18.35 -1.95 -11.11
CA LEU A 19 -17.58 -3.21 -11.12
C LEU A 19 -16.38 -3.21 -12.09
N ALA A 20 -16.24 -2.18 -12.93
CA ALA A 20 -15.25 -2.13 -14.01
C ALA A 20 -13.99 -1.29 -13.72
N PHE A 21 -13.75 -0.85 -12.47
CA PHE A 21 -12.65 0.10 -12.18
C PHE A 21 -11.39 -0.49 -11.53
N HIS A 22 -11.20 -1.81 -11.47
CA HIS A 22 -10.10 -2.36 -10.65
C HIS A 22 -9.42 -3.62 -11.23
N PHE A 23 -9.06 -3.63 -12.52
CA PHE A 23 -8.29 -4.75 -13.08
C PHE A 23 -7.08 -4.32 -13.93
N LEU A 24 -6.34 -3.30 -13.49
CA LEU A 24 -5.07 -2.90 -14.13
C LEU A 24 -3.88 -3.11 -13.18
N MET A 25 -2.84 -3.74 -13.73
CA MET A 25 -1.57 -4.17 -13.14
C MET A 25 -0.89 -3.11 -12.23
N CYS A 26 -1.34 -3.06 -10.99
CA CYS A 26 -0.64 -2.67 -9.78
C CYS A 26 -1.37 -3.46 -8.67
N ARG A 27 -0.65 -4.06 -7.71
CA ARG A 27 -1.30 -4.70 -6.56
C ARG A 27 -2.33 -3.71 -5.99
N GLY A 28 -3.61 -4.10 -5.96
CA GLY A 28 -4.73 -3.21 -5.64
C GLY A 28 -4.54 -2.43 -4.34
N SER A 29 -5.32 -1.36 -4.17
CA SER A 29 -5.23 -0.49 -2.99
C SER A 29 -5.17 -1.28 -1.68
N ALA A 30 -4.40 -0.78 -0.72
CA ALA A 30 -4.35 -1.35 0.63
C ALA A 30 -5.77 -1.50 1.19
N LEU A 31 -5.99 -2.54 2.00
CA LEU A 31 -7.27 -2.70 2.69
C LEU A 31 -7.54 -1.45 3.53
N THR A 32 -8.73 -0.90 3.36
CA THR A 32 -9.20 0.14 4.28
C THR A 32 -9.41 -0.46 5.66
N ASN A 33 -9.35 0.37 6.71
CA ASN A 33 -9.58 -0.10 8.08
C ASN A 33 -10.95 -0.77 8.24
N GLN A 34 -11.97 -0.29 7.53
CA GLN A 34 -13.31 -0.90 7.56
C GLN A 34 -13.31 -2.30 6.94
N GLU A 35 -12.73 -2.46 5.75
CA GLU A 35 -12.62 -3.76 5.09
C GLU A 35 -11.78 -4.74 5.92
N PHE A 36 -10.74 -4.25 6.58
CA PHE A 36 -9.91 -5.04 7.49
C PHE A 36 -10.75 -5.66 8.60
N TRP A 37 -11.49 -4.85 9.36
CA TRP A 37 -12.32 -5.35 10.46
C TRP A 37 -13.46 -6.26 9.99
N TRP A 38 -14.03 -6.00 8.81
CA TRP A 38 -15.01 -6.93 8.20
C TRP A 38 -14.42 -8.29 7.85
N VAL A 39 -13.18 -8.33 7.34
CA VAL A 39 -12.48 -9.60 7.08
C VAL A 39 -12.26 -10.38 8.37
N ILE A 40 -11.85 -9.71 9.46
CA ILE A 40 -11.64 -10.36 10.77
C ILE A 40 -12.96 -10.89 11.32
N GLY A 41 -14.02 -10.07 11.34
CA GLY A 41 -15.33 -10.50 11.85
C GLY A 41 -15.94 -11.67 11.07
N LEU A 42 -15.76 -11.71 9.73
CA LEU A 42 -16.18 -12.86 8.93
C LEU A 42 -15.35 -14.12 9.23
N HIS A 43 -14.05 -13.95 9.43
CA HIS A 43 -13.15 -15.04 9.76
C HIS A 43 -13.47 -15.66 11.12
N ASP A 44 -13.75 -14.85 12.14
CA ASP A 44 -14.15 -15.30 13.47
C ASP A 44 -15.51 -16.00 13.44
N GLY A 45 -16.40 -15.58 12.55
CA GLY A 45 -17.65 -16.27 12.23
C GLY A 45 -17.47 -17.60 11.46
N GLY A 46 -16.24 -18.09 11.27
CA GLY A 46 -15.94 -19.36 10.61
C GLY A 46 -16.11 -19.35 9.09
N VAL A 47 -16.23 -18.17 8.47
CA VAL A 47 -16.43 -18.05 7.02
C VAL A 47 -15.12 -18.34 6.29
N SER A 48 -15.15 -19.22 5.29
CA SER A 48 -13.96 -19.58 4.52
C SER A 48 -13.35 -18.38 3.76
N LEU A 49 -12.03 -18.38 3.57
CA LEU A 49 -11.32 -17.35 2.79
C LEU A 49 -11.89 -17.11 1.39
N ARG A 50 -12.43 -18.16 0.74
CA ARG A 50 -13.06 -18.05 -0.59
C ARG A 50 -14.37 -17.27 -0.52
N GLU A 51 -15.14 -17.49 0.53
CA GLU A 51 -16.41 -16.79 0.75
C GLU A 51 -16.18 -15.36 1.23
N ILE A 52 -15.19 -15.13 2.09
CA ILE A 52 -14.75 -13.77 2.48
C ILE A 52 -14.35 -12.96 1.24
N SER A 53 -13.56 -13.56 0.34
CA SER A 53 -13.15 -12.91 -0.91
C SER A 53 -14.33 -12.56 -1.81
N ARG A 54 -15.36 -13.42 -1.88
CA ARG A 54 -16.58 -13.14 -2.64
C ARG A 54 -17.41 -12.02 -2.03
N ARG A 55 -17.50 -11.95 -0.70
CA ARG A 55 -18.29 -10.93 0.01
C ARG A 55 -17.63 -9.56 0.06
N THR A 56 -16.31 -9.53 0.19
CA THR A 56 -15.54 -8.29 0.29
C THR A 56 -15.04 -7.79 -1.06
N GLY A 57 -15.11 -8.60 -2.12
CA GLY A 57 -14.52 -8.29 -3.43
C GLY A 57 -12.99 -8.20 -3.41
N ARG A 58 -12.35 -8.53 -2.29
CA ARG A 58 -10.90 -8.51 -2.11
C ARG A 58 -10.30 -9.88 -2.41
N SER A 59 -9.04 -9.89 -2.84
CA SER A 59 -8.33 -11.13 -3.16
C SER A 59 -8.16 -12.00 -1.91
N ARG A 60 -8.12 -13.34 -2.10
CA ARG A 60 -7.86 -14.29 -1.01
C ARG A 60 -6.52 -14.04 -0.31
N THR A 61 -5.52 -13.53 -1.05
CA THR A 61 -4.20 -13.18 -0.49
C THR A 61 -4.30 -11.98 0.45
N ALA A 62 -5.07 -10.95 0.09
CA ALA A 62 -5.28 -9.79 0.94
C ALA A 62 -6.05 -10.15 2.23
N ALA A 63 -7.08 -11.00 2.12
CA ALA A 63 -7.80 -11.50 3.29
C ALA A 63 -6.89 -12.32 4.23
N ARG A 64 -6.04 -13.20 3.68
CA ARG A 64 -5.05 -13.96 4.45
C ARG A 64 -4.04 -13.04 5.14
N SER A 65 -3.55 -12.02 4.45
CA SER A 65 -2.66 -11.02 5.04
C SER A 65 -3.31 -10.25 6.18
N ALA A 66 -4.60 -9.90 6.07
CA ALA A 66 -5.33 -9.22 7.14
C ALA A 66 -5.44 -10.08 8.40
N ILE A 67 -5.82 -11.35 8.25
CA ILE A 67 -5.90 -12.31 9.37
C ILE A 67 -4.52 -12.54 9.99
N LYS A 68 -3.46 -12.62 9.18
CA LYS A 68 -2.08 -12.74 9.70
C LYS A 68 -1.65 -11.48 10.47
N ALA A 69 -2.01 -10.30 9.98
CA ALA A 69 -1.69 -9.04 10.64
C ALA A 69 -2.42 -8.88 11.98
N GLU A 70 -3.70 -9.30 12.06
CA GLU A 70 -4.50 -9.29 13.29
C GLU A 70 -3.98 -10.28 14.33
N ARG A 71 -3.63 -11.51 13.91
CA ARG A 71 -3.03 -12.52 14.81
C ARG A 71 -1.61 -12.17 15.28
N GLY A 72 -1.02 -11.12 14.73
CA GLY A 72 0.34 -10.68 15.03
C GLY A 72 1.41 -11.63 14.49
N PRO A 73 2.70 -11.25 14.60
CA PRO A 73 3.79 -12.14 14.26
C PRO A 73 3.78 -13.34 15.20
N GLN A 74 3.51 -14.54 14.67
CA GLN A 74 3.92 -15.77 15.35
C GLN A 74 5.44 -15.70 15.57
N SER A 75 5.89 -16.08 16.76
CA SER A 75 7.19 -15.82 17.40
C SER A 75 8.47 -16.17 16.61
N GLY A 76 8.37 -16.57 15.33
CA GLY A 76 9.50 -16.84 14.44
C GLY A 76 9.48 -16.06 13.11
N ASP A 77 8.41 -15.30 12.81
CA ASP A 77 8.36 -14.50 11.58
C ASP A 77 9.02 -13.15 11.81
N SER A 78 10.12 -12.93 11.08
CA SER A 78 10.87 -11.67 11.04
C SER A 78 9.90 -10.50 10.93
N ARG A 79 9.92 -9.60 11.93
CA ARG A 79 9.21 -8.31 11.90
C ARG A 79 9.31 -7.73 10.49
N GLU A 80 8.19 -7.44 9.85
CA GLU A 80 8.18 -6.73 8.57
C GLU A 80 9.00 -5.46 8.77
N LYS A 81 10.22 -5.44 8.23
CA LYS A 81 11.06 -4.25 8.30
C LYS A 81 10.28 -3.16 7.56
N PRO A 82 10.13 -1.96 8.16
CA PRO A 82 9.65 -0.81 7.43
C PRO A 82 10.43 -0.75 6.11
N ARG A 83 9.71 -0.60 5.00
CA ARG A 83 10.35 -0.53 3.69
C ARG A 83 11.44 0.53 3.79
N ALA A 84 12.68 0.11 3.55
CA ALA A 84 13.79 1.04 3.55
C ALA A 84 13.41 2.18 2.61
N GLY A 85 13.40 3.41 3.14
CA GLY A 85 13.15 4.60 2.34
C GLY A 85 14.18 4.69 1.21
N ARG A 86 13.94 5.62 0.27
CA ARG A 86 14.94 5.94 -0.73
C ARG A 86 16.24 6.32 -0.02
N GLN A 87 17.35 5.72 -0.44
CA GLN A 87 18.66 6.08 0.08
C GLN A 87 18.90 7.58 -0.15
N PRO A 88 19.36 8.32 0.87
CA PRO A 88 19.70 9.73 0.71
C PRO A 88 20.68 9.92 -0.45
N ALA A 89 20.50 10.98 -1.22
CA ALA A 89 21.40 11.32 -2.33
C ALA A 89 22.77 11.82 -1.85
N LEU A 90 22.87 12.16 -0.56
CA LEU A 90 24.05 12.64 0.13
C LEU A 90 24.39 11.69 1.27
N THR A 91 25.66 11.40 1.42
CA THR A 91 26.18 10.67 2.59
C THR A 91 26.26 11.60 3.81
N ASP A 92 26.19 11.03 5.02
CA ASP A 92 26.31 11.81 6.27
C ASP A 92 27.62 12.62 6.37
N ARG A 93 28.66 12.20 5.65
CA ARG A 93 29.93 12.92 5.59
C ARG A 93 29.80 14.18 4.74
N GLU A 94 29.22 14.06 3.56
CA GLU A 94 28.99 15.20 2.66
C GLU A 94 28.06 16.21 3.30
N VAL A 95 26.98 15.76 3.96
CA VAL A 95 26.08 16.64 4.73
C VAL A 95 26.87 17.44 5.77
N ARG A 96 27.73 16.77 6.56
CA ARG A 96 28.54 17.45 7.58
C ARG A 96 29.56 18.44 7.00
N GLN A 97 30.16 18.12 5.86
CA GLN A 97 31.10 19.03 5.19
C GLN A 97 30.40 20.26 4.62
N ILE A 98 29.24 20.08 3.97
CA ILE A 98 28.41 21.18 3.46
C ILE A 98 27.95 22.07 4.62
N VAL A 99 27.41 21.49 5.70
CA VAL A 99 26.93 22.26 6.87
C VAL A 99 28.05 23.08 7.52
N ARG A 100 29.29 22.54 7.59
CA ARG A 100 30.44 23.28 8.12
C ARG A 100 30.85 24.43 7.19
N ALA A 101 30.86 24.19 5.88
CA ALA A 101 31.21 25.22 4.91
C ALA A 101 30.15 26.35 4.84
N THR A 102 28.86 26.02 4.89
CA THR A 102 27.76 27.01 4.93
C THR A 102 27.77 27.82 6.21
N SER A 103 28.14 27.23 7.35
CA SER A 103 28.27 27.93 8.63
C SER A 103 29.30 29.06 8.59
N THR A 104 30.25 29.02 7.63
CA THR A 104 31.22 30.11 7.41
C THR A 104 30.58 31.30 6.67
N GLY A 105 29.42 31.12 6.02
CA GLY A 105 28.62 32.19 5.41
C GLY A 105 29.15 32.75 4.09
N LYS A 106 30.14 32.10 3.47
CA LYS A 106 30.91 32.64 2.33
C LYS A 106 30.63 31.99 0.98
N PHE A 107 29.79 30.97 0.93
CA PHE A 107 29.64 30.13 -0.26
C PHE A 107 28.18 30.02 -0.70
N PHE A 108 27.94 30.15 -2.00
CA PHE A 108 26.64 29.85 -2.61
C PHE A 108 26.45 28.34 -2.79
N ALA A 109 25.20 27.89 -2.89
CA ALA A 109 24.89 26.45 -3.04
C ALA A 109 25.56 25.81 -4.28
N ALA A 110 25.68 26.55 -5.38
CA ALA A 110 26.35 26.10 -6.60
C ALA A 110 27.86 25.91 -6.40
N GLU A 111 28.50 26.78 -5.60
CA GLU A 111 29.92 26.70 -5.28
C GLU A 111 30.22 25.53 -4.35
N LEU A 112 29.33 25.24 -3.40
CA LEU A 112 29.44 24.06 -2.56
C LEU A 112 29.26 22.78 -3.36
N LYS A 113 28.38 22.80 -4.36
CA LYS A 113 28.16 21.66 -5.27
C LYS A 113 29.42 21.33 -6.07
N THR A 114 30.12 22.34 -6.59
CA THR A 114 31.39 22.14 -7.32
C THR A 114 32.54 21.76 -6.39
N GLN A 115 32.66 22.42 -5.23
CA GLN A 115 33.73 22.18 -4.27
C GLN A 115 33.69 20.76 -3.66
N PHE A 116 32.49 20.24 -3.39
CA PHE A 116 32.31 18.90 -2.84
C PHE A 116 31.96 17.83 -3.90
N GLY A 117 31.90 18.20 -5.19
CA GLY A 117 31.62 17.26 -6.29
C GLY A 117 30.24 16.60 -6.21
N VAL A 118 29.28 17.25 -5.55
CA VAL A 118 27.96 16.68 -5.26
C VAL A 118 27.10 16.70 -6.52
N LYS A 119 26.56 15.54 -6.92
CA LYS A 119 25.64 15.44 -8.07
C LYS A 119 24.17 15.71 -7.70
N ALA A 120 23.85 15.71 -6.41
CA ALA A 120 22.52 16.00 -5.90
C ALA A 120 22.11 17.47 -6.15
N SER A 121 20.80 17.71 -6.30
CA SER A 121 20.24 19.05 -6.19
C SER A 121 20.17 19.43 -4.71
N VAL A 122 20.70 20.61 -4.38
CA VAL A 122 20.57 21.25 -3.06
C VAL A 122 19.36 22.17 -3.09
#